data_AF-A0A7K2XEZ3-F1
#
_entry.id   AF-A0A7K2XEZ3-F1
#
_cell.length_a   1.000
_cell.length_b   1.000
_cell.length_c   1.000
_cell.angle_alpha   90.00
_cell.angle_beta   90.00
_cell.angle_gamma   90.00
#
_symmetry.space_group_name_H-M   'P 1'
#
loop_
_entity.id
_entity.type
_entity.pdbx_description
1 polymer ?
#
loop_
_entity_poly.entity_id
_entity_poly.type
_entity_poly.pdbx_seq_one_letter_code
_entity_poly.pdbx_strand_id
1 'polypeptide(L)'
;LTDGTGGVRAVDGRGGEELWRHGLTGFGAPRTGPYDAASGLLTVFEGAPDGARTRVGAVRPATGEVVWRRDLEGDLDPLGRTGDGSLVLGSLHQGTQTDALVLLGPGAGGTGSVRRLALPHRFDLRGAVVRGSVVYLLDADGHVTAFDTAAGEGRVLWDLETAAGNVSAPVLGPGDRLYFSVQDGRLLAVDTARGALVGQTRPRL
;
A
#
# COMPACT_ATOMS: atom_id res chain seq x y z
N LEU A 1 -15.35 6.03 -3.35
CA LEU A 1 -15.01 6.15 -4.79
C LEU A 1 -14.70 7.60 -5.09
N THR A 2 -13.74 7.88 -5.96
CA THR A 2 -13.35 9.25 -6.36
C THR A 2 -13.77 9.45 -7.80
N ASP A 3 -14.19 10.66 -8.19
CA ASP A 3 -14.64 10.96 -9.55
C ASP A 3 -13.52 11.52 -10.46
N GLY A 4 -12.30 11.67 -9.93
CA GLY A 4 -11.15 12.21 -10.66
C GLY A 4 -11.18 13.74 -10.85
N THR A 5 -12.26 14.41 -10.46
CA THR A 5 -12.44 15.87 -10.54
C THR A 5 -12.66 16.53 -9.18
N GLY A 6 -12.60 15.74 -8.11
CA GLY A 6 -12.57 16.19 -6.72
C GLY A 6 -13.75 15.79 -5.85
N GLY A 7 -14.77 15.16 -6.43
CA GLY A 7 -15.83 14.54 -5.67
C GLY A 7 -15.42 13.16 -5.17
N VAL A 8 -15.73 12.90 -3.91
CA VAL A 8 -15.71 11.57 -3.32
C VAL A 8 -17.15 11.16 -3.01
N ARG A 9 -17.47 9.90 -3.22
CA ARG A 9 -18.76 9.31 -2.85
C ARG A 9 -18.58 8.05 -2.02
N ALA A 10 -19.49 7.85 -1.08
CA ALA A 10 -19.71 6.56 -0.43
C ALA A 10 -21.00 5.92 -0.92
N VAL A 11 -20.97 4.60 -0.99
CA VAL A 11 -22.12 3.77 -1.38
C VAL A 11 -22.31 2.68 -0.34
N ASP A 12 -23.56 2.25 -0.13
CA ASP A 12 -23.86 1.08 0.68
C ASP A 12 -23.32 -0.18 0.01
N GLY A 13 -22.56 -0.98 0.75
CA GLY A 13 -21.99 -2.23 0.24
C GLY A 13 -23.02 -3.31 -0.07
N ARG A 14 -24.26 -3.21 0.44
CA ARG A 14 -25.33 -4.18 0.16
C ARG A 14 -26.14 -3.83 -1.07
N GLY A 15 -26.63 -2.59 -1.13
CA GLY A 15 -27.54 -2.14 -2.20
C GLY A 15 -26.89 -1.29 -3.30
N GLY A 16 -25.70 -0.73 -3.05
CA GLY A 16 -25.05 0.23 -3.96
C GLY A 16 -25.62 1.66 -3.89
N GLU A 17 -26.59 1.89 -3.01
CA GLU A 17 -27.20 3.22 -2.81
C GLU A 17 -26.17 4.25 -2.34
N GLU A 18 -26.24 5.46 -2.88
CA GLU A 18 -25.34 6.55 -2.50
C GLU A 18 -25.66 7.04 -1.09
N LEU A 19 -24.67 6.95 -0.19
CA LEU A 19 -24.80 7.43 1.19
C LEU A 19 -24.51 8.93 1.28
N TRP A 20 -23.48 9.37 0.57
CA TRP A 20 -23.10 10.77 0.45
C TRP A 20 -22.17 10.99 -0.75
N ARG A 21 -22.12 12.25 -1.20
CA ARG A 21 -21.19 12.73 -2.21
C ARG A 21 -20.84 14.19 -1.95
N HIS A 22 -19.55 14.47 -1.83
CA HIS A 22 -19.00 15.83 -1.77
C HIS A 22 -17.46 15.79 -1.87
N GLY A 23 -16.84 16.96 -1.98
CA GLY A 23 -15.38 17.10 -1.87
C GLY A 23 -14.88 16.91 -0.44
N LEU A 24 -13.62 16.50 -0.29
CA LEU A 24 -12.98 16.35 1.02
C LEU A 24 -12.22 17.63 1.38
N THR A 25 -12.47 18.19 2.56
CA THR A 25 -11.87 19.46 2.97
C THR A 25 -10.34 19.41 2.93
N GLY A 26 -9.74 20.25 2.08
CA GLY A 26 -8.29 20.33 1.91
C GLY A 26 -7.72 19.33 0.90
N PHE A 27 -8.56 18.66 0.11
CA PHE A 27 -8.14 17.86 -1.04
C PHE A 27 -8.79 18.39 -2.32
N GLY A 28 -8.01 18.36 -3.41
CA GLY A 28 -8.47 18.69 -4.75
C GLY A 28 -9.07 17.46 -5.41
N ALA A 29 -8.23 16.51 -5.82
CA ALA A 29 -8.63 15.24 -6.45
C ALA A 29 -8.01 14.04 -5.72
N PRO A 30 -8.49 13.71 -4.50
CA PRO A 30 -7.88 12.66 -3.69
C PRO A 30 -8.10 11.28 -4.31
N ARG A 31 -7.14 10.38 -4.06
CA ARG A 31 -7.25 8.92 -4.22
C ARG A 31 -7.51 8.27 -2.86
N THR A 32 -8.07 7.06 -2.88
CA THR A 32 -8.32 6.26 -1.66
C THR A 32 -7.23 5.23 -1.48
N GLY A 33 -6.75 5.07 -0.24
CA GLY A 33 -5.74 4.09 0.15
C GLY A 33 -6.29 3.05 1.14
N PRO A 34 -5.43 2.48 2.00
CA PRO A 34 -5.82 1.39 2.90
C PRO A 34 -6.82 1.86 3.97
N TYR A 35 -7.81 1.01 4.21
CA TYR A 35 -8.75 1.14 5.33
C TYR A 35 -8.13 0.58 6.61
N ASP A 36 -8.23 1.34 7.68
CA ASP A 36 -7.83 0.90 9.01
C ASP A 36 -9.05 0.46 9.80
N ALA A 37 -9.23 -0.86 9.91
CA ALA A 37 -10.34 -1.43 10.66
C ALA A 37 -10.31 -1.09 12.16
N ALA A 38 -9.13 -0.84 12.74
CA ALA A 38 -9.00 -0.55 14.16
C ALA A 38 -9.53 0.85 14.50
N SER A 39 -9.22 1.86 13.67
CA SER A 39 -9.75 3.23 13.85
C SER A 39 -11.07 3.48 13.13
N GLY A 40 -11.44 2.61 12.18
CA GLY A 40 -12.59 2.80 11.32
C GLY A 40 -12.40 3.88 10.24
N LEU A 41 -11.15 4.30 10.00
CA LEU A 41 -10.83 5.40 9.09
C LEU A 41 -10.29 4.89 7.75
N LEU A 42 -10.63 5.59 6.67
CA LEU A 42 -10.09 5.35 5.34
C LEU A 42 -8.96 6.35 5.06
N THR A 43 -7.79 5.84 4.65
CA THR A 43 -6.70 6.68 4.17
C THR A 43 -7.09 7.33 2.84
N VAL A 44 -6.82 8.62 2.70
CA VAL A 44 -6.92 9.36 1.43
C VAL A 44 -5.62 10.08 1.16
N PHE A 45 -5.28 10.27 -0.12
CA PHE A 45 -4.02 10.88 -0.49
C PHE A 45 -4.08 11.59 -1.83
N GLU A 46 -3.23 12.59 -2.00
CA GLU A 46 -3.14 13.42 -3.20
C GLU A 46 -1.69 13.88 -3.39
N GLY A 47 -1.06 13.44 -4.48
CA GLY A 47 0.27 13.89 -4.88
C GLY A 47 0.19 15.24 -5.59
N ALA A 48 1.17 16.11 -5.38
CA ALA A 48 1.33 17.31 -6.21
C ALA A 48 1.77 16.92 -7.63
N PRO A 49 1.39 17.71 -8.67
CA PRO A 49 1.76 17.41 -10.05
C PRO A 49 3.26 17.34 -10.32
N ASP A 50 4.07 18.01 -9.50
CA ASP A 50 5.54 18.03 -9.58
C ASP A 50 6.20 16.87 -8.81
N GLY A 51 5.41 16.03 -8.12
CA GLY A 51 5.91 14.94 -7.29
C GLY A 51 6.67 15.38 -6.03
N ALA A 52 6.70 16.68 -5.71
CA ALA A 52 7.49 17.20 -4.59
C ALA A 52 6.85 16.90 -3.22
N ARG A 53 5.54 16.61 -3.20
CA ARG A 53 4.77 16.42 -1.98
C ARG A 53 3.60 15.48 -2.20
N THR A 54 3.23 14.77 -1.15
CA THR A 54 1.99 14.01 -1.05
C THR A 54 1.22 14.45 0.18
N ARG A 55 0.00 14.94 -0.02
CA ARG A 55 -0.94 15.13 1.07
C ARG A 55 -1.57 13.79 1.40
N VAL A 56 -1.46 13.37 2.65
CA VAL A 56 -2.12 12.18 3.18
C VAL A 56 -3.12 12.60 4.26
N GLY A 57 -4.21 11.86 4.40
CA GLY A 57 -5.22 12.12 5.41
C GLY A 57 -5.99 10.86 5.76
N ALA A 58 -6.87 10.97 6.75
CA ALA A 58 -7.85 9.95 7.02
C ALA A 58 -9.24 10.55 7.14
N VAL A 59 -10.22 9.84 6.59
CA VAL A 59 -11.62 10.24 6.58
C VAL A 59 -12.50 9.22 7.27
N ARG A 60 -13.62 9.69 7.87
CA ARG A 60 -14.70 8.81 8.30
C ARG A 60 -15.50 8.35 7.08
N PRO A 61 -15.54 7.05 6.74
CA PRO A 61 -16.26 6.58 5.56
C PRO A 61 -17.76 6.86 5.59
N ALA A 62 -18.36 6.94 6.79
CA ALA A 62 -19.79 7.17 6.96
C ALA A 62 -20.22 8.60 6.61
N THR A 63 -19.32 9.59 6.69
CA THR A 63 -19.67 11.01 6.55
C THR A 63 -18.78 11.78 5.57
N GLY A 64 -17.65 11.22 5.15
CA GLY A 64 -16.65 11.95 4.37
C GLY A 64 -15.89 13.02 5.17
N GLU A 65 -16.04 13.06 6.50
CA GLU A 65 -15.33 14.02 7.34
C GLU A 65 -13.83 13.69 7.40
N VAL A 66 -12.99 14.68 7.10
CA VAL A 66 -11.53 14.57 7.24
C VAL A 66 -11.13 14.71 8.70
N VAL A 67 -10.67 13.61 9.31
CA VAL A 67 -10.27 13.57 10.72
C VAL A 67 -8.89 14.19 10.92
N TRP A 68 -7.98 13.93 9.99
CA TRP A 68 -6.66 14.53 9.98
C TRP A 68 -6.11 14.60 8.56
N ARG A 69 -5.12 15.48 8.39
CA ARG A 69 -4.35 15.63 7.15
C ARG A 69 -2.92 16.03 7.45
N ARG A 70 -2.00 15.65 6.58
CA ARG A 70 -0.58 15.99 6.66
C ARG A 70 0.03 16.04 5.28
N ASP A 71 0.92 17.00 5.06
CA ASP A 71 1.76 17.07 3.87
C ASP A 71 3.08 16.36 4.17
N LEU A 72 3.43 15.40 3.31
CA LEU A 72 4.69 14.65 3.35
C LEU A 72 5.51 14.99 2.11
N GLU A 73 6.83 14.94 2.22
CA GLU A 73 7.75 15.18 1.13
C GLU A 73 7.78 13.99 0.16
N GLY A 74 7.84 14.28 -1.14
CA GLY A 74 7.92 13.31 -2.23
C GLY A 74 6.57 12.78 -2.72
N ASP A 75 6.63 12.00 -3.78
CA ASP A 75 5.49 11.29 -4.36
C ASP A 75 5.35 9.93 -3.67
N LEU A 76 4.26 9.75 -2.92
CA LEU A 76 4.09 8.65 -1.98
C LEU A 76 2.77 7.92 -2.24
N ASP A 77 2.82 6.59 -2.22
CA ASP A 77 1.65 5.73 -2.37
C ASP A 77 1.38 4.92 -1.09
N PRO A 78 0.22 5.07 -0.42
CA PRO A 78 -0.11 4.30 0.78
C PRO A 78 -0.24 2.79 0.50
N LEU A 79 0.62 1.98 1.13
CA LEU A 79 0.70 0.52 0.91
C LEU A 79 -0.06 -0.29 1.97
N GLY A 80 -0.17 0.23 3.19
CA GLY A 80 -0.81 -0.48 4.29
C GLY A 80 -0.41 0.04 5.66
N ARG A 81 -0.76 -0.71 6.70
CA ARG A 81 -0.39 -0.38 8.08
C ARG A 81 0.37 -1.51 8.75
N THR A 82 1.38 -1.13 9.51
CA THR A 82 2.08 -2.03 10.41
C THR A 82 1.21 -2.39 11.62
N GLY A 83 1.59 -3.43 12.36
CA GLY A 83 0.88 -3.89 13.55
C GLY A 83 0.83 -2.86 14.69
N ASP A 84 1.77 -1.91 14.72
CA ASP A 84 1.77 -0.78 15.66
C ASP A 84 0.96 0.43 15.17
N GLY A 85 0.32 0.34 14.01
CA GLY A 85 -0.54 1.38 13.45
C GLY A 85 0.18 2.41 12.57
N SER A 86 1.48 2.29 12.33
CA SER A 86 2.18 3.17 11.38
C SER A 86 1.66 2.97 9.95
N LEU A 87 1.43 4.05 9.21
CA LEU A 87 1.09 4.02 7.79
C LEU A 87 2.38 3.86 6.98
N VAL A 88 2.45 2.80 6.17
CA VAL A 88 3.55 2.53 5.24
C VAL A 88 3.20 3.12 3.88
N LEU A 89 4.13 3.91 3.32
CA LEU A 89 4.01 4.54 2.02
C LEU A 89 5.21 4.14 1.15
N GLY A 90 4.99 3.79 -0.12
CA GLY A 90 6.05 3.62 -1.10
C GLY A 90 6.46 4.97 -1.68
N SER A 91 7.74 5.29 -1.69
CA SER A 91 8.29 6.49 -2.32
C SER A 91 8.57 6.25 -3.80
N LEU A 92 7.85 6.95 -4.67
CA LEU A 92 8.02 6.87 -6.11
C LEU A 92 9.20 7.74 -6.58
N HIS A 93 10.01 7.17 -7.45
CA HIS A 93 11.19 7.75 -8.08
C HIS A 93 10.97 7.81 -9.59
N GLN A 94 11.05 9.02 -10.17
CA GLN A 94 10.94 9.24 -11.62
C GLN A 94 9.70 8.59 -12.26
N GLY A 95 8.58 8.53 -11.55
CA GLY A 95 7.28 8.11 -12.08
C GLY A 95 6.76 6.81 -11.49
N THR A 96 7.46 5.68 -11.64
CA THR A 96 6.88 4.35 -11.33
C THR A 96 7.72 3.47 -10.40
N GLN A 97 9.01 3.75 -10.25
CA GLN A 97 9.87 2.90 -9.41
C GLN A 97 9.80 3.30 -7.95
N THR A 98 9.72 2.34 -7.04
CA THR A 98 9.78 2.61 -5.60
C THR A 98 11.21 2.46 -5.10
N ASP A 99 11.74 3.50 -4.45
CA ASP A 99 13.14 3.53 -3.97
C ASP A 99 13.27 3.52 -2.44
N ALA A 100 12.18 3.78 -1.73
CA ALA A 100 12.15 3.80 -0.28
C ALA A 100 10.74 3.49 0.26
N LEU A 101 10.68 3.08 1.52
CA LEU A 101 9.46 3.07 2.31
C LEU A 101 9.46 4.26 3.28
N VAL A 102 8.37 5.01 3.33
CA VAL A 102 8.13 6.08 4.29
C VAL A 102 7.09 5.61 5.30
N LEU A 103 7.47 5.58 6.57
CA LEU A 103 6.57 5.26 7.67
C LEU A 103 6.13 6.55 8.35
N LEU A 104 4.81 6.76 8.39
CA LEU A 104 4.17 7.75 9.25
C LEU A 104 3.63 7.02 10.49
N GLY A 105 4.29 7.22 11.62
CA GLY A 105 3.91 6.61 12.89
C GLY A 105 2.48 6.97 13.33
N PRO A 106 1.90 6.21 14.26
CA PRO A 106 0.62 6.58 14.86
C PRO A 106 0.75 7.91 15.63
N GLY A 107 -0.30 8.72 15.62
CA GLY A 107 -0.32 9.97 16.36
C GLY A 107 -1.65 10.70 16.20
N ALA A 108 -2.11 11.34 17.27
CA ALA A 108 -3.33 12.14 17.23
C ALA A 108 -3.22 13.22 16.15
N GLY A 109 -4.26 13.39 15.35
CA GLY A 109 -4.28 14.40 14.29
C GLY A 109 -3.21 14.21 13.19
N GLY A 110 -2.67 13.00 13.02
CA GLY A 110 -1.64 12.72 12.01
C GLY A 110 -0.24 13.23 12.38
N THR A 111 0.01 13.54 13.65
CA THR A 111 1.29 14.13 14.13
C THR A 111 2.42 13.13 14.38
N GLY A 112 2.25 11.85 14.01
CA GLY A 112 3.25 10.81 14.26
C GLY A 112 4.63 11.09 13.63
N SER A 113 5.67 10.42 14.09
CA SER A 113 7.01 10.55 13.51
C SER A 113 7.03 10.08 12.05
N VAL A 114 7.89 10.67 11.23
CA VAL A 114 8.11 10.25 9.85
C VAL A 114 9.50 9.65 9.74
N ARG A 115 9.61 8.45 9.19
CA ARG A 115 10.89 7.78 8.94
C ARG A 115 10.95 7.28 7.50
N ARG A 116 12.07 7.51 6.83
CA ARG A 116 12.34 7.01 5.47
C ARG A 116 13.36 5.87 5.55
N LEU A 117 13.04 4.74 4.93
CA LEU A 117 13.88 3.55 4.85
C LEU A 117 14.23 3.32 3.39
N ALA A 118 15.51 3.43 3.05
CA ALA A 118 15.97 3.15 1.70
C ALA A 118 15.76 1.66 1.38
N LEU A 119 15.23 1.37 0.20
CA LEU A 119 15.20 0.01 -0.31
C LEU A 119 16.57 -0.35 -0.91
N PRO A 120 16.97 -1.63 -0.86
CA PRO A 120 18.29 -2.07 -1.35
C PRO A 120 18.50 -1.80 -2.84
N HIS A 121 17.41 -1.75 -3.59
CA HIS A 121 17.34 -1.39 -4.99
C HIS A 121 15.98 -0.75 -5.27
N ARG A 122 15.80 -0.26 -6.50
CA ARG A 122 14.53 0.29 -6.95
C ARG A 122 13.63 -0.85 -7.42
N PHE A 123 12.36 -0.79 -7.06
CA PHE A 123 11.36 -1.81 -7.40
C PHE A 123 10.34 -1.26 -8.38
N ASP A 124 10.04 -1.98 -9.47
CA ASP A 124 8.82 -1.75 -10.26
C ASP A 124 7.66 -2.48 -9.57
N LEU A 125 7.12 -1.89 -8.50
CA LEU A 125 6.16 -2.56 -7.64
C LEU A 125 4.84 -2.87 -8.36
N ARG A 126 4.41 -4.13 -8.29
CA ARG A 126 3.04 -4.55 -8.64
C ARG A 126 2.10 -4.49 -7.44
N GLY A 127 2.65 -4.63 -6.24
CA GLY A 127 1.93 -4.37 -5.01
C GLY A 127 2.77 -4.75 -3.81
N ALA A 128 2.25 -4.41 -2.63
CA ALA A 128 2.86 -4.72 -1.37
C ALA A 128 1.81 -5.24 -0.39
N VAL A 129 2.24 -6.10 0.53
CA VAL A 129 1.41 -6.51 1.68
C VAL A 129 2.17 -6.24 2.97
N VAL A 130 1.51 -5.56 3.90
CA VAL A 130 2.07 -5.26 5.23
C VAL A 130 1.52 -6.27 6.25
N ARG A 131 2.42 -6.93 7.00
CA ARG A 131 2.09 -7.88 8.06
C ARG A 131 3.01 -7.66 9.26
N GLY A 132 2.46 -7.20 10.38
CA GLY A 132 3.28 -6.85 11.54
C GLY A 132 4.22 -5.68 11.19
N SER A 133 5.54 -5.87 11.29
CA SER A 133 6.55 -4.92 10.82
C SER A 133 7.10 -5.23 9.43
N VAL A 134 6.71 -6.35 8.83
CA VAL A 134 7.26 -6.82 7.55
C VAL A 134 6.39 -6.31 6.41
N VAL A 135 7.05 -5.76 5.39
CA VAL A 135 6.44 -5.38 4.12
C VAL A 135 6.94 -6.34 3.06
N TYR A 136 6.03 -7.11 2.48
CA TYR A 136 6.32 -7.97 1.34
C TYR A 136 6.12 -7.18 0.06
N LEU A 137 7.20 -6.96 -0.68
CA LEU A 137 7.23 -6.22 -1.92
C LEU A 137 7.26 -7.22 -3.08
N LEU A 138 6.32 -7.13 -4.00
CA LEU A 138 6.32 -7.90 -5.24
C LEU A 138 6.55 -6.95 -6.41
N ASP A 139 7.63 -7.16 -7.15
CA ASP A 139 7.89 -6.41 -8.38
C ASP A 139 7.25 -7.04 -9.62
N ALA A 140 7.38 -6.34 -10.75
CA ALA A 140 6.86 -6.76 -12.06
C ALA A 140 7.45 -8.06 -12.60
N ASP A 141 8.65 -8.40 -12.19
CA ASP A 141 9.42 -9.55 -12.67
C ASP A 141 9.26 -10.77 -11.76
N GLY A 142 8.38 -10.67 -10.76
CA GLY A 142 8.03 -11.76 -9.85
C GLY A 142 9.06 -11.97 -8.75
N HIS A 143 9.88 -10.96 -8.45
CA HIS A 143 10.72 -10.96 -7.27
C HIS A 143 9.89 -10.57 -6.05
N VAL A 144 9.92 -11.41 -5.03
CA VAL A 144 9.32 -11.12 -3.71
C VAL A 144 10.43 -10.81 -2.71
N THR A 145 10.38 -9.61 -2.13
CA THR A 145 11.27 -9.19 -1.04
C THR A 145 10.49 -9.05 0.26
N ALA A 146 10.96 -9.67 1.34
CA ALA A 146 10.46 -9.36 2.68
C ALA A 146 11.36 -8.33 3.36
N PHE A 147 10.80 -7.15 3.61
CA PHE A 147 11.51 -6.05 4.22
C PHE A 147 10.98 -5.78 5.63
N ASP A 148 11.82 -5.97 6.65
CA ASP A 148 11.48 -5.60 8.02
C ASP A 148 11.67 -4.10 8.22
N THR A 149 10.57 -3.44 8.58
CA THR A 149 10.58 -2.01 8.88
C THR A 149 10.92 -1.73 10.33
N ALA A 150 10.86 -2.68 11.27
CA ALA A 150 11.16 -2.43 12.68
C ALA A 150 12.65 -2.14 12.93
N ALA A 151 13.54 -2.69 12.11
CA ALA A 151 14.97 -2.35 12.12
C ALA A 151 15.19 -0.85 11.83
N GLY A 152 16.18 -0.23 12.47
CA GLY A 152 16.43 1.22 12.39
C GLY A 152 16.49 1.75 10.95
N GLU A 153 17.38 1.17 10.14
CA GLU A 153 17.54 1.48 8.70
C GLU A 153 16.65 0.59 7.79
N GLY A 154 15.83 -0.26 8.39
CA GLY A 154 15.15 -1.35 7.70
C GLY A 154 16.12 -2.48 7.33
N ARG A 155 15.58 -3.66 7.03
CA ARG A 155 16.41 -4.82 6.69
C ARG A 155 15.66 -5.80 5.80
N VAL A 156 16.31 -6.29 4.76
CA VAL A 156 15.83 -7.45 4.01
C VAL A 156 15.93 -8.71 4.88
N LEU A 157 14.81 -9.40 5.05
CA LEU A 157 14.75 -10.69 5.74
C LEU A 157 15.07 -11.84 4.79
N TRP A 158 14.51 -11.77 3.57
CA TRP A 158 14.74 -12.71 2.49
C TRP A 158 14.27 -12.11 1.17
N ASP A 159 14.75 -12.70 0.09
CA ASP A 159 14.48 -12.37 -1.30
C ASP A 159 14.20 -13.67 -2.07
N LEU A 160 13.21 -13.66 -2.96
CA LEU A 160 12.79 -14.82 -3.74
C LEU A 160 12.48 -14.44 -5.18
N GLU A 161 13.29 -14.92 -6.12
CA GLU A 161 12.98 -14.86 -7.55
C GLU A 161 12.06 -16.03 -7.94
N THR A 162 10.89 -15.73 -8.49
CA THR A 162 9.92 -16.77 -8.90
C THR A 162 10.00 -17.14 -10.38
N ALA A 163 10.93 -16.52 -11.13
CA ALA A 163 11.07 -16.65 -12.59
C ALA A 163 9.75 -16.43 -13.35
N ALA A 164 8.92 -15.51 -12.86
CA ALA A 164 7.59 -15.25 -13.39
C ALA A 164 7.38 -13.75 -13.62
N GLY A 165 7.24 -13.35 -14.87
CA GLY A 165 6.99 -11.96 -15.22
C GLY A 165 5.49 -11.61 -15.30
N ASN A 166 5.21 -10.31 -15.19
CA ASN A 166 3.88 -9.71 -15.30
C ASN A 166 2.86 -10.36 -14.35
N VAL A 167 3.04 -10.00 -13.08
CA VAL A 167 2.31 -10.56 -11.95
C VAL A 167 1.19 -9.64 -11.49
N SER A 168 0.15 -10.23 -10.88
CA SER A 168 -0.87 -9.46 -10.17
C SER A 168 -0.32 -8.87 -8.87
N ALA A 169 -1.05 -7.92 -8.27
CA ALA A 169 -0.79 -7.54 -6.89
C ALA A 169 -0.86 -8.78 -5.96
N PRO A 170 0.03 -8.88 -4.95
CA PRO A 170 0.03 -9.99 -4.01
C PRO A 170 -1.10 -9.85 -2.98
N VAL A 171 -1.59 -10.99 -2.50
CA VAL A 171 -2.56 -11.07 -1.42
C VAL A 171 -2.05 -12.01 -0.34
N LEU A 172 -2.12 -11.57 0.93
CA LEU A 172 -1.84 -12.44 2.07
C LEU A 172 -3.06 -13.30 2.39
N GLY A 173 -2.87 -14.61 2.33
CA GLY A 173 -3.88 -15.61 2.64
C GLY A 173 -3.59 -16.41 3.91
N PRO A 174 -4.38 -17.46 4.18
CA PRO A 174 -4.25 -18.28 5.38
C PRO A 174 -2.88 -18.92 5.56
N GLY A 175 -2.42 -18.99 6.82
CA GLY A 175 -1.13 -19.55 7.18
C GLY A 175 0.06 -18.67 6.79
N ASP A 176 -0.14 -17.34 6.73
CA ASP A 176 0.84 -16.34 6.34
C ASP A 176 1.53 -16.69 5.00
N ARG A 177 0.71 -16.96 3.98
CA ARG A 177 1.18 -17.23 2.62
C ARG A 177 0.79 -16.10 1.69
N LEU A 178 1.72 -15.68 0.83
CA LEU A 178 1.44 -14.75 -0.24
C LEU A 178 0.97 -15.50 -1.48
N TYR A 179 -0.05 -14.97 -2.13
CA TYR A 179 -0.59 -15.49 -3.36
C TYR A 179 -0.60 -14.41 -4.43
N PHE A 180 -0.21 -14.75 -5.63
CA PHE A 180 -0.32 -13.90 -6.81
C PHE A 180 -0.40 -14.74 -8.07
N SER A 181 -1.11 -14.22 -9.07
CA SER A 181 -1.17 -14.83 -10.39
C SER A 181 -0.11 -14.25 -11.31
N VAL A 182 0.33 -15.05 -12.26
CA VAL A 182 1.32 -14.68 -13.28
C VAL A 182 0.69 -14.78 -14.67
N GLN A 183 1.29 -14.14 -15.68
CA GLN A 183 0.68 -14.02 -17.02
C GLN A 183 0.31 -15.34 -17.68
N ASP A 184 1.04 -16.43 -17.41
CA ASP A 184 0.75 -17.77 -17.95
C ASP A 184 -0.38 -18.52 -17.23
N GLY A 185 -1.14 -17.81 -16.39
CA GLY A 185 -2.31 -18.32 -15.70
C GLY A 185 -1.99 -19.19 -14.48
N ARG A 186 -0.72 -19.32 -14.08
CA ARG A 186 -0.38 -19.94 -12.79
C ARG A 186 -0.76 -19.04 -11.62
N LEU A 187 -1.20 -19.66 -10.54
CA LEU A 187 -1.27 -19.07 -9.20
C LEU A 187 -0.07 -19.58 -8.40
N LEU A 188 0.74 -18.67 -7.88
CA LEU A 188 1.90 -18.98 -7.04
C LEU A 188 1.53 -18.80 -5.56
N ALA A 189 2.14 -19.60 -4.70
CA ALA A 189 2.02 -19.51 -3.25
C ALA A 189 3.41 -19.47 -2.61
N VAL A 190 3.70 -18.40 -1.87
CA VAL A 190 4.98 -18.19 -1.17
C VAL A 190 4.74 -18.24 0.33
N ASP A 191 5.54 -19.04 1.04
CA ASP A 191 5.57 -19.07 2.50
C ASP A 191 6.40 -17.89 3.02
N THR A 192 5.76 -17.01 3.80
CA THR A 192 6.40 -15.76 4.21
C THR A 192 7.42 -15.91 5.32
N ALA A 193 7.39 -17.03 6.06
CA ALA A 193 8.35 -17.30 7.12
C ALA A 193 9.69 -17.77 6.53
N ARG A 194 9.64 -18.59 5.46
CA ARG A 194 10.83 -19.15 4.81
C ARG A 194 11.31 -18.36 3.59
N GLY A 195 10.44 -17.54 2.99
CA GLY A 195 10.75 -16.88 1.71
C GLY A 195 10.86 -17.88 0.57
N ALA A 196 9.97 -18.88 0.53
CA ALA A 196 10.07 -19.99 -0.41
C ALA A 196 8.74 -20.26 -1.12
N LEU A 197 8.81 -20.60 -2.41
CA LEU A 197 7.66 -21.10 -3.16
C LEU A 197 7.21 -22.45 -2.58
N VAL A 198 5.96 -22.52 -2.11
CA VAL A 198 5.38 -23.74 -1.52
C VAL A 198 4.34 -24.40 -2.42
N GLY A 199 3.94 -23.74 -3.50
CA GLY A 199 3.05 -24.34 -4.48
C GLY A 199 2.83 -23.43 -5.68
N GLN A 200 2.47 -24.06 -6.79
CA GLN A 200 1.97 -23.37 -7.97
C GLN A 200 0.95 -24.25 -8.69
N THR A 201 -0.03 -23.65 -9.35
CA THR A 201 -0.91 -24.37 -10.26
C THR A 201 -0.19 -24.66 -11.58
N ARG A 202 -0.81 -25.48 -12.45
CA ARG A 202 -0.33 -25.65 -13.83
C ARG A 202 -0.61 -24.37 -14.65
N PRO A 203 0.23 -24.07 -15.66
CA PRO A 203 -0.07 -23.02 -16.63
C PRO A 203 -1.43 -23.21 -17.30
N ARG A 204 -2.10 -22.11 -17.62
CA ARG A 204 -3.31 -22.08 -18.44
C ARG A 204 -2.98 -21.29 -19.71
N LEU A 205 -2.86 -22.02 -20.82
CA LEU A 205 -2.69 -21.49 -22.17
C LEU A 205 -4.00 -21.60 -22.95
#